data_AF-A0A9N9CSU5-F1
#
_entry.id   AF-A0A9N9CSU5-F1
#
_cell.length_a   1.000
_cell.length_b   1.000
_cell.length_c   1.000
_cell.angle_alpha   90.00
_cell.angle_beta   90.00
_cell.angle_gamma   90.00
#
_symmetry.space_group_name_H-M   'P 1'
#
loop_
_entity.id
_entity.type
_entity.pdbx_description
1 polymer ?
#
loop_
_entity_poly.entity_id
_entity_poly.type
_entity_poly.pdbx_seq_one_letter_code
_entity_poly.pdbx_strand_id
1 'polypeptide(L)'
;MEKPDKEQVRNMLSALGQKPSEAQVNRFISMTENLKKKKKSAKASKLSDFQSEKAARVSNTPATRQRRKKILKQAKGYFGSKHKLFKTAKEQLMHSLTYSYAGRKQKKRDFRRLWITRLNSACREKGLTYSRFMQMIRLAQIKLDRKQLSEMVIHQPQHFETLINKVQNPW
;
A
#
# COMPACT_ATOMS: atom_id res chain seq x y z
N MET A 1 35.03 -29.55 -25.31
CA MET A 1 35.53 -28.42 -26.12
C MET A 1 37.03 -28.32 -25.94
N GLU A 2 37.74 -29.04 -26.80
CA GLU A 2 39.20 -29.06 -26.91
C GLU A 2 39.75 -27.71 -27.37
N LYS A 3 41.07 -27.52 -27.24
CA LYS A 3 41.75 -26.29 -27.65
C LYS A 3 41.53 -26.10 -29.16
N PRO A 4 41.17 -24.91 -29.65
CA PRO A 4 41.01 -24.69 -31.08
C PRO A 4 42.38 -24.83 -31.75
N ASP A 5 42.45 -25.63 -32.81
CA ASP A 5 43.70 -25.84 -33.54
C ASP A 5 44.19 -24.54 -34.18
N LYS A 6 45.52 -24.39 -34.31
CA LYS A 6 46.14 -23.17 -34.85
C LYS A 6 45.61 -22.81 -36.24
N GLU A 7 45.34 -23.82 -37.07
CA GLU A 7 44.71 -23.65 -38.38
C GLU A 7 43.26 -23.19 -38.29
N GLN A 8 42.48 -23.70 -37.34
CA GLN A 8 41.11 -23.25 -37.12
C GLN A 8 41.06 -21.77 -36.74
N VAL A 9 42.01 -21.32 -35.90
CA VAL A 9 42.11 -19.91 -35.49
C VAL A 9 42.62 -19.03 -36.63
N ARG A 10 43.58 -19.50 -37.44
CA ARG A 10 44.02 -18.79 -38.65
C ARG A 10 42.88 -18.62 -39.64
N ASN A 11 42.09 -19.66 -39.90
CA ASN A 11 40.97 -19.62 -40.84
C ASN A 11 39.86 -18.70 -40.32
N MET A 12 39.56 -18.72 -39.02
CA MET A 12 38.59 -17.78 -38.40
C MET A 12 39.04 -16.32 -38.52
N LEU A 13 40.32 -16.03 -38.28
CA LEU A 13 40.85 -14.66 -38.37
C LEU A 13 41.02 -14.20 -39.83
N SER A 14 41.34 -15.13 -40.74
CA SER A 14 41.43 -14.86 -42.18
C SER A 14 40.06 -14.58 -42.81
N ALA A 15 38.99 -15.19 -42.31
CA ALA A 15 37.62 -14.90 -42.73
C ALA A 15 37.17 -13.46 -42.40
N LEU A 16 37.87 -12.78 -41.48
CA LEU A 16 37.66 -11.37 -41.13
C LEU A 16 38.48 -10.42 -42.02
N GLY A 17 39.10 -10.91 -43.11
CA GLY A 17 39.78 -10.08 -44.11
C GLY A 17 41.19 -9.63 -43.74
N GLN A 18 41.80 -10.20 -42.70
CA GLN A 18 43.19 -9.92 -42.32
C GLN A 18 44.03 -11.19 -42.41
N LYS A 19 45.27 -11.14 -42.92
CA LYS A 19 46.25 -12.23 -42.79
C LYS A 19 46.94 -12.09 -41.43
N PRO A 20 46.56 -12.86 -40.40
CA PRO A 20 47.04 -12.64 -39.05
C PRO A 20 48.45 -13.20 -38.90
N SER A 21 49.34 -12.48 -38.22
CA SER A 21 50.68 -12.95 -37.89
C SER A 21 50.62 -14.13 -36.89
N GLU A 22 51.61 -15.03 -36.96
CA GLU A 22 51.75 -16.20 -36.09
C GLU A 22 51.62 -15.84 -34.58
N ALA A 23 52.16 -14.69 -34.20
CA ALA A 23 52.13 -14.17 -32.83
C ALA A 23 50.71 -13.79 -32.39
N GLN A 24 49.89 -13.23 -33.30
CA GLN A 24 48.49 -12.90 -33.01
C GLN A 24 47.65 -14.18 -32.79
N VAL A 25 47.90 -15.22 -33.59
CA VAL A 25 47.23 -16.52 -33.45
C VAL A 25 47.61 -17.18 -32.10
N ASN A 26 48.89 -17.22 -31.76
CA ASN A 26 49.36 -17.79 -30.49
C ASN A 26 48.87 -17.00 -29.26
N ARG A 27 48.77 -15.66 -29.37
CA ARG A 27 48.20 -14.80 -28.33
C ARG A 27 46.71 -15.07 -28.11
N PHE A 28 45.97 -15.33 -29.18
CA PHE A 28 44.55 -15.67 -29.08
C PHE A 28 44.35 -17.03 -28.39
N ILE A 29 45.15 -18.03 -28.75
CA ILE A 29 45.09 -19.37 -28.12
C ILE A 29 45.39 -19.28 -26.62
N SER A 30 46.47 -18.59 -26.23
CA SER A 30 46.81 -18.43 -24.80
C SER A 30 45.75 -17.64 -24.02
N MET A 31 45.12 -16.65 -24.65
CA MET A 31 44.01 -15.88 -24.06
C MET A 31 42.78 -16.77 -23.81
N THR A 32 42.42 -17.64 -24.75
CA THR A 32 41.29 -18.58 -24.58
C THR A 32 41.55 -19.62 -23.48
N GLU A 33 42.79 -20.11 -23.36
CA GLU A 33 43.19 -21.02 -22.29
C GLU A 33 43.15 -20.36 -20.91
N ASN A 34 43.64 -19.14 -20.80
CA ASN A 34 43.61 -18.37 -19.55
C ASN A 34 42.17 -18.05 -19.11
N LEU A 35 41.29 -17.71 -20.05
CA LEU A 35 39.86 -17.54 -19.79
C LEU A 35 39.19 -18.83 -19.31
N LYS A 36 39.58 -19.98 -19.87
CA LYS A 36 39.08 -21.30 -19.46
C LYS A 36 39.57 -21.68 -18.06
N LYS A 37 40.85 -21.46 -17.75
CA LYS A 37 41.41 -21.65 -16.40
C LYS A 37 40.69 -20.77 -15.36
N LYS A 38 40.44 -19.49 -15.68
CA LYS A 38 39.72 -18.54 -14.81
C LYS A 38 38.27 -18.96 -14.56
N LYS A 39 37.56 -19.45 -15.59
CA LYS A 39 36.20 -19.98 -15.43
C LYS A 39 36.17 -21.27 -14.60
N LYS A 40 37.17 -22.14 -14.76
CA LYS A 40 37.27 -23.41 -14.00
C LYS A 40 37.58 -23.16 -12.52
N SER A 41 38.46 -22.21 -12.20
CA SER A 41 38.73 -21.84 -10.80
C SER A 41 37.52 -21.17 -10.13
N ALA A 42 36.82 -20.27 -10.84
CA ALA A 42 35.61 -19.63 -10.32
C ALA A 42 34.44 -20.61 -10.10
N LYS A 43 34.38 -21.71 -10.86
CA LYS A 43 33.39 -22.77 -10.65
C LYS A 43 33.74 -23.66 -9.46
N ALA A 44 35.03 -23.91 -9.22
CA ALA A 44 35.50 -24.69 -8.09
C ALA A 44 35.27 -23.97 -6.75
N SER A 45 35.53 -22.66 -6.68
CA SER A 45 35.25 -21.85 -5.47
C SER A 45 33.75 -21.82 -5.11
N LYS A 46 32.88 -21.64 -6.11
CA LYS A 46 31.43 -21.66 -5.89
C LYS A 46 30.88 -23.00 -5.39
N LEU A 47 31.53 -24.12 -5.71
CA LEU A 47 31.11 -25.45 -5.25
C LEU A 47 31.50 -25.70 -3.78
N SER A 48 32.66 -25.24 -3.34
CA SER A 48 33.09 -25.32 -1.95
C SER A 48 32.27 -24.40 -1.04
N ASP A 49 31.93 -23.19 -1.52
CA ASP A 49 31.10 -22.23 -0.78
C ASP A 49 29.68 -22.79 -0.55
N PHE A 50 29.13 -23.51 -1.53
CA PHE A 50 27.80 -24.12 -1.44
C PHE A 50 27.75 -25.33 -0.47
N GLN A 51 28.83 -26.09 -0.37
CA GLN A 51 28.94 -27.19 0.60
C GLN A 51 29.10 -26.67 2.04
N SER A 52 29.73 -25.50 2.23
CA SER A 52 29.79 -24.77 3.51
C SER A 52 28.44 -24.17 3.93
N GLU A 53 27.59 -23.76 2.98
CA GLU A 53 26.30 -23.12 3.25
C GLU A 53 25.24 -24.08 3.83
N LYS A 54 25.30 -25.36 3.47
CA LYS A 54 24.29 -26.36 3.87
C LYS A 54 24.33 -26.73 5.36
N ALA A 55 25.37 -26.31 6.09
CA ALA A 55 25.54 -26.50 7.53
C ALA A 55 25.28 -25.22 8.35
N ALA A 56 24.76 -24.14 7.74
CA ALA A 56 24.44 -22.92 8.46
C ALA A 56 23.05 -23.00 9.12
N ARG A 57 23.00 -23.05 10.46
CA ARG A 57 21.74 -22.93 11.22
C ARG A 57 21.04 -21.61 10.89
N VAL A 58 19.85 -21.68 10.29
CA VAL A 58 19.04 -20.48 9.97
C VAL A 58 18.55 -19.81 11.25
N SER A 59 18.81 -18.51 11.42
CA SER A 59 18.39 -17.73 12.59
C SER A 59 17.23 -16.77 12.27
N ASN A 60 16.18 -16.82 13.08
CA ASN A 60 14.95 -16.02 12.89
C ASN A 60 14.96 -14.66 13.62
N THR A 61 16.08 -14.29 14.24
CA THR A 61 16.27 -13.06 15.00
C THR A 61 15.96 -11.78 14.20
N PRO A 62 16.48 -11.57 12.97
CA PRO A 62 16.21 -10.34 12.21
C PRO A 62 14.72 -10.19 11.86
N ALA A 63 14.08 -11.26 11.38
CA ALA A 63 12.66 -11.27 11.04
C ALA A 63 11.77 -10.96 12.27
N THR A 64 12.09 -11.56 13.41
CA THR A 64 11.37 -11.31 14.66
C THR A 64 11.50 -9.85 15.11
N ARG A 65 12.70 -9.26 15.01
CA ARG A 65 12.94 -7.86 15.36
C ARG A 65 12.15 -6.90 14.45
N GLN A 66 12.13 -7.17 13.14
CA GLN A 66 11.36 -6.38 12.19
C GLN A 66 9.85 -6.43 12.48
N ARG A 67 9.29 -7.61 12.74
CA ARG A 67 7.87 -7.77 13.12
C ARG A 67 7.53 -6.98 14.38
N ARG A 68 8.36 -7.05 15.42
CA ARG A 68 8.15 -6.31 16.67
C ARG A 68 8.19 -4.79 16.43
N LYS A 69 9.17 -4.31 15.67
CA LYS A 69 9.28 -2.89 15.30
C LYS A 69 8.06 -2.39 14.51
N LYS A 70 7.49 -3.19 13.61
CA LYS A 70 6.27 -2.84 12.85
C LYS A 70 5.09 -2.55 13.79
N ILE A 71 4.85 -3.44 14.76
CA ILE A 71 3.76 -3.28 15.74
C ILE A 71 4.01 -2.07 16.65
N LEU A 72 5.23 -1.91 17.18
CA LEU A 72 5.56 -0.76 18.02
C LEU A 72 5.48 0.58 17.26
N LYS A 73 5.80 0.59 15.95
CA LYS A 73 5.61 1.78 15.10
C LYS A 73 4.15 2.17 14.97
N GLN A 74 3.24 1.20 14.87
CA GLN A 74 1.80 1.43 14.80
C GLN A 74 1.20 1.83 16.16
N ALA A 75 1.78 1.33 17.25
CA ALA A 75 1.34 1.60 18.62
C ALA A 75 1.87 2.92 19.21
N LYS A 76 2.56 3.75 18.42
CA LYS A 76 3.05 5.06 18.86
C LYS A 76 1.89 5.93 19.34
N GLY A 77 2.08 6.64 20.45
CA GLY A 77 1.08 7.52 21.06
C GLY A 77 0.14 6.83 22.06
N TYR A 78 0.19 5.49 22.20
CA TYR A 78 -0.57 4.82 23.25
C TYR A 78 -0.01 5.08 24.65
N PHE A 79 -0.90 5.22 25.61
CA PHE A 79 -0.58 5.56 26.99
C PHE A 79 0.22 4.47 27.72
N GLY A 80 1.11 4.88 28.64
CA GLY A 80 1.86 3.98 29.52
C GLY A 80 2.81 3.04 28.77
N SER A 81 2.77 1.74 29.08
CA SER A 81 3.64 0.74 28.46
C SER A 81 3.15 0.23 27.10
N LYS A 82 1.96 0.62 26.65
CA LYS A 82 1.30 0.13 25.43
C LYS A 82 1.96 0.58 24.12
N HIS A 83 2.96 1.47 24.19
CA HIS A 83 3.82 1.82 23.04
C HIS A 83 5.27 1.31 23.19
N LYS A 84 5.65 0.77 24.36
CA LYS A 84 7.02 0.31 24.68
C LYS A 84 7.14 -1.22 24.64
N LEU A 85 6.23 -1.93 25.31
CA LEU A 85 6.27 -3.38 25.45
C LEU A 85 5.50 -4.05 24.31
N PHE A 86 6.13 -5.03 23.64
CA PHE A 86 5.53 -5.66 22.46
C PHE A 86 4.20 -6.37 22.74
N LYS A 87 4.08 -7.09 23.86
CA LYS A 87 2.88 -7.87 24.20
C LYS A 87 1.67 -6.95 24.40
N THR A 88 1.81 -5.96 25.27
CA THR A 88 0.75 -4.98 25.57
C THR A 88 0.42 -4.11 24.36
N ALA A 89 1.42 -3.72 23.56
CA ALA A 89 1.21 -2.99 22.32
C ALA A 89 0.39 -3.80 21.30
N LYS A 90 0.69 -5.09 21.14
CA LYS A 90 -0.04 -5.98 20.23
C LYS A 90 -1.50 -6.10 20.66
N GLU A 91 -1.77 -6.35 21.94
CA GLU A 91 -3.13 -6.45 22.49
C GLU A 91 -3.91 -5.14 22.27
N GLN A 92 -3.32 -4.00 22.63
CA GLN A 92 -3.95 -2.69 22.44
C GLN A 92 -4.27 -2.42 20.96
N LEU A 93 -3.35 -2.78 20.06
CA LEU A 93 -3.51 -2.60 18.64
C LEU A 93 -4.65 -3.46 18.08
N MET A 94 -4.77 -4.71 18.52
CA MET A 94 -5.89 -5.58 18.13
C MET A 94 -7.24 -4.97 18.51
N HIS A 95 -7.39 -4.47 19.75
CA HIS A 95 -8.61 -3.77 20.17
C HIS A 95 -8.84 -2.46 19.40
N SER A 96 -7.77 -1.71 19.13
CA SER A 96 -7.88 -0.44 18.39
C SER A 96 -8.32 -0.67 16.93
N LEU A 97 -7.91 -1.78 16.32
CA LEU A 97 -8.35 -2.16 14.97
C LEU A 97 -9.83 -2.56 14.94
N THR A 98 -10.31 -3.32 15.93
CA THR A 98 -11.74 -3.67 16.02
C THR A 98 -12.60 -2.43 16.24
N TYR A 99 -12.17 -1.52 17.13
CA TYR A 99 -12.84 -0.24 17.34
C TYR A 99 -12.79 0.67 16.10
N SER A 100 -11.69 0.70 15.35
CA SER A 100 -11.62 1.46 14.10
C SER A 100 -12.63 0.96 13.08
N TYR A 101 -12.77 -0.36 12.94
CA TYR A 101 -13.75 -0.96 12.04
C TYR A 101 -15.19 -0.60 12.45
N ALA A 102 -15.53 -0.79 13.72
CA ALA A 102 -16.86 -0.44 14.25
C ALA A 102 -17.11 1.08 14.15
N GLY A 103 -16.12 1.89 14.52
CA GLY A 103 -16.15 3.35 14.48
C GLY A 103 -16.39 3.91 13.08
N ARG A 104 -15.84 3.30 12.02
CA ARG A 104 -16.16 3.71 10.63
C ARG A 104 -17.65 3.54 10.29
N LYS A 105 -18.29 2.48 10.80
CA LYS A 105 -19.73 2.27 10.62
C LYS A 105 -20.55 3.22 11.50
N GLN A 106 -20.10 3.43 12.74
CA GLN A 106 -20.77 4.29 13.71
C GLN A 106 -20.72 5.77 13.32
N LYS A 107 -19.58 6.26 12.82
CA LYS A 107 -19.40 7.62 12.28
C LYS A 107 -20.51 7.99 11.29
N LYS A 108 -20.85 7.10 10.35
CA LYS A 108 -21.93 7.35 9.37
C LYS A 108 -23.29 7.58 10.05
N ARG A 109 -23.58 6.85 11.14
CA ARG A 109 -24.81 6.99 11.92
C ARG A 109 -24.79 8.26 12.76
N ASP A 110 -23.65 8.59 13.37
CA ASP A 110 -23.51 9.79 14.21
C ASP A 110 -23.66 11.07 13.38
N PHE A 111 -23.07 11.14 12.17
CA PHE A 111 -23.32 12.24 11.25
C PHE A 111 -24.78 12.34 10.83
N ARG A 112 -25.42 11.20 10.54
CA ARG A 112 -26.86 11.20 10.20
C ARG A 112 -27.71 11.72 11.36
N ARG A 113 -27.42 11.31 12.59
CA ARG A 113 -28.09 11.82 13.81
C ARG A 113 -27.90 13.33 13.93
N LEU A 114 -26.68 13.81 13.77
CA LEU A 114 -26.36 15.23 13.81
C LEU A 114 -27.16 16.04 12.77
N TRP A 115 -27.21 15.59 11.52
CA TRP A 115 -27.99 16.26 10.47
C TRP A 115 -29.48 16.29 10.79
N ILE A 116 -30.03 15.19 11.34
CA ILE A 116 -31.44 15.14 11.76
C ILE A 116 -31.69 16.12 12.91
N THR A 117 -30.81 16.18 13.91
CA THR A 117 -30.96 17.11 15.04
C THR A 117 -30.95 18.56 14.57
N ARG A 118 -30.02 18.92 13.68
CA ARG A 118 -29.93 20.26 13.09
C ARG A 118 -31.17 20.61 12.25
N LEU A 119 -31.66 19.68 11.46
CA LEU A 119 -32.89 19.89 10.68
C LEU A 119 -34.11 20.00 11.58
N ASN A 120 -34.18 19.20 12.65
CA ASN A 120 -35.29 19.22 13.58
C ASN A 120 -35.38 20.56 14.32
N SER A 121 -34.26 21.17 14.75
CA SER A 121 -34.29 22.50 15.35
C SER A 121 -34.82 23.54 14.36
N ALA A 122 -34.28 23.57 13.13
CA ALA A 122 -34.70 24.53 12.11
C ALA A 122 -36.16 24.35 11.66
N CYS A 123 -36.65 23.10 11.54
CA CYS A 123 -38.06 22.85 11.23
C CYS A 123 -38.98 23.33 12.35
N ARG A 124 -38.58 23.14 13.62
CA ARG A 124 -39.37 23.54 14.79
C ARG A 124 -39.53 25.05 14.89
N GLU A 125 -38.50 25.82 14.53
CA GLU A 125 -38.60 27.29 14.43
C GLU A 125 -39.68 27.76 13.44
N LYS A 126 -40.01 26.92 12.45
CA LYS A 126 -41.08 27.16 11.46
C LYS A 126 -42.37 26.41 11.78
N GLY A 127 -42.53 25.87 12.99
CA GLY A 127 -43.73 25.17 13.43
C GLY A 127 -43.92 23.76 12.83
N LEU A 128 -42.90 23.21 12.16
CA LEU A 128 -42.95 21.90 11.52
C LEU A 128 -42.14 20.86 12.32
N THR A 129 -42.57 19.60 12.29
CA THR A 129 -41.76 18.50 12.80
C THR A 129 -40.90 17.93 11.67
N TYR A 130 -39.69 17.44 12.00
CA TYR A 130 -38.81 16.81 11.02
C TYR A 130 -39.49 15.68 10.22
N SER A 131 -40.34 14.87 10.87
CA SER A 131 -41.06 13.78 10.20
C SER A 131 -41.99 14.31 9.11
N ARG A 132 -42.80 15.33 9.42
CA ARG A 132 -43.69 15.98 8.44
C ARG A 132 -42.89 16.63 7.32
N PHE A 133 -41.81 17.35 7.65
CA PHE A 133 -40.93 17.96 6.66
C PHE A 133 -40.35 16.94 5.66
N MET A 134 -39.82 15.81 6.16
CA MET A 134 -39.29 14.74 5.29
C MET A 134 -40.38 14.04 4.47
N GLN A 135 -41.58 13.91 5.01
CA GLN A 135 -42.74 13.42 4.26
C GLN A 135 -43.06 14.36 3.11
N MET A 136 -43.13 15.66 3.36
CA MET A 136 -43.45 16.66 2.34
C MET A 136 -42.35 16.75 1.26
N ILE A 137 -41.07 16.68 1.62
CA ILE A 137 -39.96 16.60 0.65
C ILE A 137 -40.12 15.39 -0.29
N ARG A 138 -40.53 14.24 0.26
CA ARG A 138 -40.76 13.02 -0.53
C ARG A 138 -41.96 13.18 -1.47
N LEU A 139 -43.03 13.84 -1.02
CA LEU A 139 -44.20 14.14 -1.84
C LEU A 139 -43.87 15.12 -2.97
N ALA A 140 -43.07 16.15 -2.68
CA ALA A 140 -42.56 17.10 -3.67
C ALA A 140 -41.48 16.52 -4.61
N GLN A 141 -41.14 15.22 -4.47
CA GLN A 141 -40.13 14.50 -5.25
C GLN A 141 -38.71 15.13 -5.25
N ILE A 142 -38.38 15.90 -4.22
CA ILE A 142 -37.08 16.54 -4.09
C ILE A 142 -36.06 15.51 -3.55
N LYS A 143 -35.09 15.11 -4.39
CA LYS A 143 -34.06 14.12 -4.06
C LYS A 143 -32.85 14.74 -3.35
N LEU A 144 -33.09 15.47 -2.25
CA LEU A 144 -32.02 16.06 -1.44
C LEU A 144 -31.62 15.16 -0.27
N ASP A 145 -30.33 15.02 -0.06
CA ASP A 145 -29.78 14.29 1.08
C ASP A 145 -29.83 15.12 2.36
N ARG A 146 -29.90 14.43 3.51
CA ARG A 146 -29.93 15.08 4.84
C ARG A 146 -28.67 15.88 5.14
N LYS A 147 -27.53 15.46 4.57
CA LYS A 147 -26.28 16.22 4.64
C LYS A 147 -26.45 17.59 4.00
N GLN A 148 -26.93 17.62 2.75
CA GLN A 148 -27.11 18.84 1.97
C GLN A 148 -28.15 19.75 2.63
N LEU A 149 -29.27 19.18 3.09
CA LEU A 149 -30.29 19.92 3.84
C LEU A 149 -29.71 20.53 5.12
N SER A 150 -28.92 19.77 5.89
CA SER A 150 -28.27 20.30 7.10
C SER A 150 -27.21 21.37 6.80
N GLU A 151 -26.51 21.29 5.68
CA GLU A 151 -25.55 22.32 5.26
C GLU A 151 -26.27 23.60 4.83
N MET A 152 -27.39 23.48 4.12
CA MET A 152 -28.25 24.60 3.71
C MET A 152 -28.78 25.37 4.92
N VAL A 153 -29.25 24.66 5.95
CA VAL A 153 -29.70 25.28 7.22
C VAL A 153 -28.61 26.15 7.85
N ILE A 154 -27.35 25.71 7.83
CA ILE A 154 -26.24 26.43 8.51
C ILE A 154 -25.74 27.60 7.66
N HIS A 155 -25.52 27.37 6.36
CA HIS A 155 -24.85 28.34 5.51
C HIS A 155 -25.81 29.32 4.82
N GLN A 156 -27.06 28.90 4.59
CA GLN A 156 -28.01 29.61 3.75
C GLN A 156 -29.45 29.47 4.30
N PRO A 157 -29.74 30.02 5.48
CA PRO A 157 -31.06 29.87 6.12
C PRO A 157 -32.20 30.38 5.23
N GLN A 158 -31.99 31.47 4.48
CA GLN A 158 -32.97 32.03 3.54
C GLN A 158 -33.40 31.01 2.46
N HIS A 159 -32.47 30.19 1.95
CA HIS A 159 -32.78 29.17 0.95
C HIS A 159 -33.54 27.98 1.56
N PHE A 160 -33.28 27.68 2.84
CA PHE A 160 -34.02 26.67 3.56
C PHE A 160 -35.48 27.11 3.82
N GLU A 161 -35.70 28.40 4.09
CA GLU A 161 -37.05 28.97 4.23
C GLU A 161 -37.86 28.90 2.93
N THR A 162 -37.26 29.29 1.81
CA THR A 162 -37.93 29.18 0.50
C THR A 162 -38.24 27.73 0.15
N LEU A 163 -37.36 26.79 0.51
CA LEU A 163 -37.61 25.35 0.38
C LEU A 163 -38.80 24.89 1.24
N ILE A 164 -38.87 25.31 2.51
CA ILE A 164 -40.01 24.97 3.38
C ILE A 164 -41.31 25.49 2.79
N ASN A 165 -41.36 26.75 2.36
CA ASN A 165 -42.56 27.35 1.77
C ASN A 165 -43.00 26.61 0.50
N LYS A 166 -42.05 26.25 -0.37
CA LYS A 166 -42.32 25.46 -1.58
C LYS A 166 -42.89 24.07 -1.26
N VAL A 167 -42.46 23.48 -0.16
CA VAL A 167 -42.83 22.12 0.25
C VAL A 167 -44.13 22.09 1.07
N GLN A 168 -44.46 23.18 1.76
CA GLN A 168 -45.68 23.33 2.56
C GLN A 168 -46.95 23.52 1.72
N ASN A 169 -46.81 24.05 0.50
CA ASN A 169 -47.88 24.15 -0.49
C ASN A 169 -47.65 23.14 -1.62
N PRO A 170 -47.95 21.84 -1.42
CA PRO A 170 -47.80 20.85 -2.48
C PRO A 170 -48.85 21.00 -3.60
N TRP A 171 -49.82 21.91 -3.46
CA TRP A 171 -50.93 22.19 -4.39
C TRP A 171 -51.30 23.67 -4.33
#